data_AF-A0A645CEH5-F1
#
_entry.id   AF-A0A645CEH5-F1
#
_cell.length_a   1.000
_cell.length_b   1.000
_cell.length_c   1.000
_cell.angle_alpha   90.00
_cell.angle_beta   90.00
_cell.angle_gamma   90.00
#
_symmetry.space_group_name_H-M   'P 1'
#
loop_
_entity.id
_entity.type
_entity.pdbx_description
1 polymer ?
#
loop_
_entity_poly.entity_id
_entity_poly.type
_entity_poly.pdbx_seq_one_letter_code
_entity_poly.pdbx_strand_id
1 'polypeptide(L)'
;MIDKEDPNASYGEIVVRGGNIMLGYYGDAEATAAAIEDGWFRTGDYGYLDEDGYLYITGRKKNVIVLNNGKNVFPEEIESYLEKVQLIAENVIIGKANESGETYGITALIFPDFTYAASIGLTDIVDISEAIKDQIAKLNKSLPSFKQIRGIEIRKTEFDKTTSHKIKRHTVKAENQ
;
A
#
# COMPACT_ATOMS: atom_id res chain seq x y z
N MET A 1 13.99 8.23 -14.63
CA MET A 1 14.09 9.47 -13.83
C MET A 1 12.91 9.52 -12.87
N ILE A 2 12.94 10.43 -11.90
CA ILE A 2 11.82 10.67 -10.97
C ILE A 2 11.16 11.99 -11.38
N ASP A 3 9.92 11.93 -11.84
CA ASP A 3 9.09 13.07 -12.20
C ASP A 3 8.30 13.55 -10.99
N LYS A 4 8.62 14.75 -10.47
CA LYS A 4 8.02 15.27 -9.24
C LYS A 4 6.89 16.23 -9.55
N GLU A 5 5.66 15.83 -9.21
CA GLU A 5 4.48 16.71 -9.30
C GLU A 5 4.54 17.85 -8.27
N ASP A 6 5.03 17.54 -7.06
CA ASP A 6 5.33 18.54 -6.01
C ASP A 6 6.86 18.68 -5.88
N PRO A 7 7.44 19.85 -6.17
CA PRO A 7 8.88 20.09 -6.02
C PRO A 7 9.40 19.83 -4.60
N ASN A 8 8.54 19.96 -3.59
CA ASN A 8 8.91 19.74 -2.18
C ASN A 8 8.79 18.28 -1.75
N ALA A 9 8.21 17.40 -2.59
CA ALA A 9 8.13 15.98 -2.28
C ALA A 9 9.52 15.32 -2.39
N SER A 10 9.80 14.40 -1.47
CA SER A 10 10.99 13.55 -1.52
C SER A 10 10.89 12.44 -2.58
N TYR A 11 9.70 12.22 -3.15
CA TYR A 11 9.40 11.19 -4.14
C TYR A 11 8.72 11.80 -5.38
N GLY A 12 8.60 11.00 -6.44
CA GLY A 12 7.84 11.33 -7.64
C GLY A 12 7.49 10.09 -8.46
N GLU A 13 6.85 10.29 -9.60
CA GLU A 13 6.55 9.20 -10.53
C GLU A 13 7.82 8.68 -11.20
N ILE A 14 7.98 7.37 -11.23
CA ILE A 14 9.07 6.74 -11.96
C ILE A 14 8.69 6.80 -13.44
N VAL A 15 9.47 7.53 -14.22
CA VAL A 15 9.31 7.58 -15.68
C VAL A 15 10.56 7.07 -16.37
N VAL A 16 10.35 6.28 -17.42
CA VAL A 16 11.40 5.53 -18.11
C VAL A 16 11.35 5.76 -19.62
N ARG A 17 12.52 5.76 -20.25
CA ARG A 17 12.66 5.91 -21.70
C ARG A 17 13.75 4.96 -22.18
N GLY A 18 13.48 4.23 -23.27
CA GLY A 18 14.40 3.24 -23.80
C GLY A 18 13.76 2.35 -24.86
N GLY A 19 14.55 1.51 -25.52
CA GLY A 19 14.08 0.60 -26.57
C GLY A 19 13.16 -0.52 -26.08
N ASN A 20 13.05 -0.71 -24.76
CA ASN A 20 12.20 -1.70 -24.11
C ASN A 20 10.79 -1.17 -23.76
N ILE A 21 10.48 0.08 -24.10
CA ILE A 21 9.15 0.65 -23.90
C ILE A 21 8.20 0.15 -24.98
N MET A 22 6.97 -0.18 -24.58
CA MET A 22 5.92 -0.61 -25.51
C MET A 22 5.61 0.47 -26.56
N LEU A 23 5.09 0.06 -27.72
CA LEU A 23 4.64 1.01 -28.75
C LEU A 23 3.34 1.74 -28.37
N GLY A 24 2.56 1.14 -27.47
CA GLY A 24 1.26 1.62 -27.03
C GLY A 24 0.33 0.47 -26.68
N TYR A 25 -0.85 0.80 -26.19
CA TYR A 25 -1.93 -0.14 -25.95
C TYR A 25 -2.68 -0.42 -27.26
N TYR A 26 -2.97 -1.69 -27.52
CA TYR A 26 -3.66 -2.11 -28.74
C TYR A 26 -5.09 -1.56 -28.78
N GLY A 27 -5.40 -0.77 -29.82
CA GLY A 27 -6.73 -0.19 -30.02
C GLY A 27 -7.10 0.94 -29.06
N ASP A 28 -6.16 1.41 -28.23
CA ASP A 28 -6.42 2.42 -27.21
C ASP A 28 -5.37 3.55 -27.29
N ALA A 29 -5.62 4.46 -28.23
CA ALA A 29 -4.75 5.61 -28.47
C ALA A 29 -4.76 6.60 -27.30
N GLU A 30 -5.88 6.73 -26.59
CA GLU A 30 -6.00 7.63 -25.43
C GLU A 30 -5.18 7.12 -24.25
N ALA A 31 -5.29 5.84 -23.89
CA ALA A 31 -4.46 5.25 -22.85
C ALA A 31 -2.97 5.25 -23.24
N THR A 32 -2.66 5.12 -24.54
CA THR A 32 -1.29 5.22 -25.04
C THR A 32 -0.72 6.61 -24.83
N ALA A 33 -1.47 7.66 -25.24
CA ALA A 33 -1.04 9.04 -25.06
C ALA A 33 -0.92 9.45 -23.59
N ALA A 34 -1.78 8.91 -22.71
CA ALA A 34 -1.69 9.14 -21.27
C ALA A 34 -0.49 8.43 -20.62
N ALA A 35 -0.06 7.29 -21.17
CA ALA A 35 1.03 6.50 -20.63
C ALA A 35 2.40 6.85 -21.23
N ILE A 36 2.45 7.40 -22.45
CA ILE A 36 3.69 7.74 -23.15
C ILE A 36 3.62 9.20 -23.60
N GLU A 37 4.44 10.04 -22.97
CA GLU A 37 4.51 11.48 -23.22
C GLU A 37 5.95 11.83 -23.61
N ASP A 38 6.15 12.40 -24.81
CA ASP A 38 7.48 12.76 -25.35
C ASP A 38 8.52 11.62 -25.29
N GLY A 39 8.06 10.38 -25.46
CA GLY A 39 8.88 9.16 -25.41
C GLY A 39 9.23 8.68 -23.99
N TRP A 40 8.69 9.34 -22.95
CA TRP A 40 8.75 8.88 -21.57
C TRP A 40 7.51 8.08 -21.23
N PHE A 41 7.73 6.85 -20.77
CA PHE A 41 6.67 5.99 -20.25
C PHE A 41 6.46 6.24 -18.77
N ARG A 42 5.22 6.56 -18.42
CA ARG A 42 4.71 6.76 -17.07
C ARG A 42 4.34 5.41 -16.46
N THR A 43 5.12 4.93 -15.49
CA THR A 43 4.95 3.60 -14.90
C THR A 43 3.70 3.50 -14.01
N GLY A 44 3.21 4.64 -13.51
CA GLY A 44 2.20 4.69 -12.46
C GLY A 44 2.73 4.28 -11.08
N ASP A 45 4.05 4.13 -10.92
CA ASP A 45 4.71 3.79 -9.66
C ASP A 45 5.45 5.02 -9.13
N TYR A 46 5.34 5.27 -7.82
CA TYR A 46 6.07 6.32 -7.13
C TYR A 46 7.34 5.77 -6.50
N GLY A 47 8.39 6.56 -6.53
CA GLY A 47 9.69 6.21 -5.97
C GLY A 47 10.62 7.40 -5.80
N TYR A 48 11.82 7.12 -5.33
CA TYR A 48 12.89 8.09 -5.17
C TYR A 48 14.25 7.44 -5.45
N LEU A 49 15.24 8.27 -5.74
CA LEU A 49 16.65 7.86 -5.82
C LEU A 49 17.33 8.25 -4.51
N ASP A 50 18.15 7.36 -3.96
CA ASP A 50 19.03 7.71 -2.84
C ASP A 50 20.29 8.47 -3.32
N GLU A 51 21.20 8.76 -2.37
CA GLU A 51 22.44 9.48 -2.65
C GLU A 51 23.41 8.71 -3.57
N ASP A 52 23.31 7.38 -3.57
CA ASP A 52 24.12 6.48 -4.39
C ASP A 52 23.47 6.18 -5.76
N GLY A 53 22.27 6.69 -6.01
CA GLY A 53 21.52 6.53 -7.25
C GLY A 53 20.71 5.24 -7.36
N TYR A 54 20.49 4.53 -6.25
CA TYR A 54 19.58 3.38 -6.20
C TYR A 54 18.12 3.82 -6.18
N LEU A 55 17.30 3.13 -6.97
CA LEU A 55 15.87 3.38 -7.07
C LEU A 55 15.09 2.60 -6.01
N TYR A 56 14.34 3.33 -5.19
CA TYR A 56 13.40 2.78 -4.22
C TYR A 56 11.97 3.04 -4.68
N ILE A 57 11.16 1.99 -4.70
CA ILE A 57 9.74 2.05 -5.06
C ILE A 57 8.91 2.20 -3.78
N THR A 58 8.10 3.24 -3.71
CA THR A 58 7.27 3.57 -2.55
C THR A 58 5.87 2.98 -2.66
N GLY A 59 5.30 2.91 -3.87
CA GLY A 59 3.96 2.35 -4.08
C GLY A 59 3.32 2.80 -5.40
N ARG A 60 2.05 2.47 -5.60
CA ARG A 60 1.28 2.84 -6.81
C ARG A 60 0.70 4.24 -6.68
N LYS A 61 0.83 5.06 -7.73
CA LYS A 61 0.22 6.42 -7.83
C LYS A 61 -1.29 6.40 -7.52
N LYS A 62 -2.00 5.37 -8.01
CA LYS A 62 -3.45 5.22 -7.81
C LYS A 62 -3.86 4.73 -6.42
N ASN A 63 -2.93 4.21 -5.62
CA ASN A 63 -3.21 3.65 -4.30
C ASN A 63 -2.89 4.64 -3.17
N VAL A 64 -2.31 5.80 -3.48
CA VAL A 64 -1.96 6.80 -2.47
C VAL A 64 -3.18 7.21 -1.66
N ILE A 65 -3.07 7.12 -0.34
CA ILE A 65 -4.09 7.59 0.59
C ILE A 65 -3.76 9.02 0.95
N VAL A 66 -4.64 9.96 0.59
CA VAL A 66 -4.51 11.37 0.95
C VAL A 66 -5.29 11.63 2.22
N LEU A 67 -4.59 12.01 3.29
CA LEU A 67 -5.22 12.35 4.57
C LEU A 67 -5.80 13.77 4.54
N ASN A 68 -6.72 14.05 5.45
CA ASN A 68 -7.40 15.35 5.61
C ASN A 68 -6.44 16.52 5.89
N ASN A 69 -5.24 16.22 6.40
CA ASN A 69 -4.17 17.20 6.60
C ASN A 69 -3.26 17.38 5.36
N GLY A 70 -3.64 16.81 4.21
CA GLY A 70 -2.90 16.86 2.95
C GLY A 70 -1.66 15.95 2.89
N LYS A 71 -1.42 15.11 3.90
CA LYS A 71 -0.30 14.16 3.89
C LYS A 71 -0.63 12.91 3.08
N ASN A 72 0.32 12.50 2.26
CA ASN A 72 0.23 11.28 1.46
C ASN A 72 0.77 10.09 2.24
N VAL A 73 0.00 9.00 2.28
CA VAL A 73 0.38 7.72 2.83
C VAL A 73 0.42 6.70 1.71
N PHE A 74 1.53 5.97 1.62
CA PHE A 74 1.72 4.86 0.70
C PHE A 74 1.35 3.57 1.41
N PRO A 75 0.20 2.96 1.11
CA PRO A 75 -0.21 1.77 1.81
C PRO A 75 0.79 0.62 1.60
N GLU A 76 1.37 0.46 0.41
CA GLU A 76 2.35 -0.60 0.12
C GLU A 76 3.60 -0.52 1.00
N GLU A 77 4.05 0.69 1.36
CA GLU A 77 5.17 0.87 2.29
C GLU A 77 4.83 0.28 3.66
N ILE A 78 3.63 0.58 4.18
CA ILE A 78 3.17 0.09 5.48
C ILE A 78 2.91 -1.41 5.43
N GLU A 79 2.35 -1.91 4.33
CA GLU A 79 2.11 -3.33 4.10
C GLU A 79 3.41 -4.13 4.15
N SER A 80 4.48 -3.62 3.53
CA SER A 80 5.81 -4.25 3.55
C SER A 80 6.41 -4.37 4.96
N TYR A 81 6.03 -3.49 5.89
CA TYR A 81 6.42 -3.63 7.30
C TYR A 81 5.60 -4.72 8.00
N LEU A 82 4.29 -4.79 7.71
CA LEU A 82 3.40 -5.80 8.29
C LEU A 82 3.68 -7.21 7.76
N GLU A 83 4.11 -7.35 6.51
CA GLU A 83 4.53 -8.63 5.91
C GLU A 83 5.71 -9.29 6.65
N LYS A 84 6.49 -8.51 7.42
CA LYS A 84 7.60 -9.03 8.25
C LYS A 84 7.12 -9.63 9.56
N VAL A 85 5.85 -9.45 9.92
CA VAL A 85 5.25 -9.99 11.15
C VAL A 85 4.73 -11.40 10.86
N GLN A 86 5.35 -12.42 11.45
CA GLN A 86 4.99 -13.84 11.17
C GLN A 86 3.53 -14.21 11.48
N LEU A 87 2.85 -13.46 12.35
CA LEU A 87 1.42 -13.66 12.64
C LEU A 87 0.49 -13.13 11.53
N ILE A 88 1.01 -12.42 10.53
CA ILE A 88 0.24 -11.81 9.45
C ILE A 88 0.52 -12.59 8.17
N ALA A 89 -0.49 -13.32 7.66
CA ALA A 89 -0.39 -13.99 6.36
C ALA A 89 -0.65 -13.00 5.22
N GLU A 90 -1.67 -12.15 5.36
CA GLU A 90 -2.02 -11.14 4.37
C GLU A 90 -2.47 -9.86 5.06
N ASN A 91 -2.20 -8.73 4.42
CA ASN A 91 -2.66 -7.45 4.94
C ASN A 91 -2.97 -6.45 3.81
N VAL A 92 -3.89 -5.55 4.07
CA VAL A 92 -4.23 -4.42 3.21
C VAL A 92 -4.47 -3.18 4.07
N ILE A 93 -3.78 -2.09 3.73
CA ILE A 93 -3.96 -0.78 4.36
C ILE A 93 -4.96 0.04 3.54
N ILE A 94 -5.99 0.53 4.20
CA ILE A 94 -7.03 1.38 3.61
C ILE A 94 -7.13 2.72 4.35
N GLY A 95 -7.62 3.74 3.65
CA GLY A 95 -7.99 5.01 4.27
C GLY A 95 -9.33 4.88 5.01
N LYS A 96 -9.42 5.46 6.21
CA LYS A 96 -10.68 5.61 6.95
C LYS A 96 -11.22 7.03 6.79
N ALA A 97 -12.35 7.15 6.11
CA ALA A 97 -13.03 8.41 5.86
C ALA A 97 -14.10 8.71 6.92
N ASN A 98 -14.33 9.99 7.19
CA ASN A 98 -15.51 10.46 7.93
C ASN A 98 -16.74 10.53 7.01
N GLU A 99 -17.91 10.89 7.56
CA GLU A 99 -19.16 11.04 6.78
C GLU A 99 -19.05 12.07 5.65
N SER A 100 -18.15 13.05 5.79
CA SER A 100 -17.86 14.07 4.78
C SER A 100 -16.91 13.59 3.67
N GLY A 101 -16.41 12.35 3.75
CA GLY A 101 -15.49 11.76 2.77
C GLY A 101 -14.01 12.07 3.00
N GLU A 102 -13.67 12.80 4.07
CA GLU A 102 -12.29 13.14 4.40
C GLU A 102 -11.60 11.98 5.13
N THR A 103 -10.46 11.53 4.61
CA THR A 103 -9.69 10.45 5.24
C THR A 103 -8.90 10.98 6.42
N TYR A 104 -9.24 10.57 7.65
CA TYR A 104 -8.60 11.05 8.87
C TYR A 104 -7.52 10.11 9.43
N GLY A 105 -7.39 8.92 8.86
CA GLY A 105 -6.40 7.94 9.26
C GLY A 105 -6.42 6.70 8.38
N ILE A 106 -5.62 5.71 8.75
CA ILE A 106 -5.53 4.44 8.04
C ILE A 106 -5.93 3.27 8.93
N THR A 107 -6.47 2.24 8.31
CA THR A 107 -6.88 0.97 8.93
C THR A 107 -6.13 -0.17 8.26
N ALA A 108 -5.59 -1.09 9.06
CA ALA A 108 -5.03 -2.34 8.58
C ALA A 108 -6.09 -3.45 8.62
N LEU A 109 -6.40 -4.01 7.47
CA LEU A 109 -7.19 -5.23 7.34
C LEU A 109 -6.22 -6.40 7.28
N ILE A 110 -6.37 -7.38 8.16
CA ILE A 110 -5.35 -8.41 8.37
C ILE A 110 -6.00 -9.78 8.36
N PHE A 111 -5.47 -10.68 7.52
CA PHE A 111 -5.72 -12.10 7.62
C PHE A 111 -4.54 -12.75 8.36
N PRO A 112 -4.75 -13.29 9.57
CA PRO A 112 -3.68 -13.91 10.34
C PRO A 112 -3.15 -15.19 9.70
N ASP A 113 -1.87 -15.50 9.95
CA ASP A 113 -1.36 -16.85 9.72
C ASP A 113 -1.80 -17.75 10.88
N PHE A 114 -2.96 -18.40 10.71
CA PHE A 114 -3.51 -19.33 11.70
C PHE A 114 -2.62 -20.55 11.93
N THR A 115 -1.82 -20.96 10.94
CA THR A 115 -0.92 -22.11 11.07
C THR A 115 0.25 -21.75 11.98
N TYR A 116 0.88 -20.60 11.72
CA TYR A 116 1.94 -20.09 12.58
C TYR A 116 1.43 -19.78 13.99
N ALA A 117 0.27 -19.12 14.10
CA ALA A 117 -0.36 -18.83 15.39
C ALA A 117 -0.55 -20.09 16.24
N ALA A 118 -1.11 -21.16 15.66
CA ALA A 118 -1.27 -22.44 16.34
C ALA A 118 0.07 -23.06 16.77
N SER A 119 1.13 -22.91 15.96
CA SER A 119 2.47 -23.43 16.27
C SER A 119 3.11 -22.80 17.51
N ILE A 120 2.71 -21.56 17.85
CA ILE A 120 3.16 -20.84 19.05
C ILE A 120 2.13 -20.86 20.19
N GLY A 121 1.09 -21.68 20.07
CA GLY A 121 0.06 -21.86 21.10
C GLY A 121 -1.05 -20.82 21.10
N LEU A 122 -1.16 -19.98 20.06
CA LEU A 122 -2.27 -19.04 19.89
C LEU A 122 -3.35 -19.67 19.02
N THR A 123 -4.44 -20.10 19.64
CA THR A 123 -5.57 -20.75 18.94
C THR A 123 -6.84 -19.91 18.95
N ASP A 124 -7.01 -19.01 19.92
CA ASP A 124 -8.17 -18.13 20.00
C ASP A 124 -7.95 -16.86 19.15
N ILE A 125 -8.98 -16.46 18.40
CA ILE A 125 -8.93 -15.28 17.52
C ILE A 125 -8.70 -13.99 18.30
N VAL A 126 -9.16 -13.91 19.56
CA VAL A 126 -8.96 -12.76 20.44
C VAL A 126 -7.49 -12.65 20.80
N ASP A 127 -6.84 -13.75 21.22
CA ASP A 127 -5.42 -13.76 21.56
C ASP A 127 -4.54 -13.44 20.34
N ILE A 128 -4.89 -13.99 19.17
CA ILE A 128 -4.22 -13.66 17.90
C ILE A 128 -4.38 -12.15 17.58
N SER A 129 -5.59 -11.62 17.76
CA SER A 129 -5.87 -10.20 17.54
C SER A 129 -5.05 -9.31 18.48
N GLU A 130 -4.96 -9.66 19.76
CA GLU A 130 -4.14 -8.93 20.74
C GLU A 130 -2.66 -8.98 20.40
N ALA A 131 -2.13 -10.15 20.05
CA ALA A 131 -0.73 -10.30 19.65
C ALA A 131 -0.39 -9.46 18.40
N ILE A 132 -1.29 -9.43 17.41
CA ILE A 132 -1.13 -8.59 16.21
C ILE A 132 -1.19 -7.10 16.57
N LYS A 133 -2.15 -6.69 17.43
CA LYS A 133 -2.26 -5.30 17.90
C LYS A 133 -0.98 -4.84 18.60
N ASP A 134 -0.36 -5.69 19.42
CA ASP A 134 0.90 -5.38 20.09
C ASP A 134 2.06 -5.17 19.10
N GLN A 135 2.15 -5.99 18.06
CA GLN A 135 3.16 -5.81 17.00
C GLN A 135 2.94 -4.51 16.24
N ILE A 136 1.69 -4.18 15.91
CA ILE A 136 1.34 -2.93 15.24
C ILE A 136 1.61 -1.72 16.15
N ALA A 137 1.33 -1.82 17.45
CA ALA A 137 1.63 -0.77 18.41
C ALA A 137 3.14 -0.50 18.50
N LYS A 138 3.98 -1.55 18.42
CA LYS A 138 5.45 -1.41 18.34
C LYS A 138 5.86 -0.74 17.03
N LEU A 139 5.32 -1.16 15.90
CA LEU A 139 5.59 -0.56 14.59
C LEU A 139 5.19 0.93 14.55
N ASN A 140 4.03 1.28 15.09
CA ASN A 140 3.54 2.66 15.15
C ASN A 140 4.51 3.61 15.88
N LYS A 141 5.32 3.12 16.83
CA LYS A 141 6.30 3.94 17.54
C LYS A 141 7.47 4.38 16.66
N SER A 142 7.80 3.61 15.62
CA SER A 142 8.84 3.98 14.65
C SER A 142 8.31 4.77 13.46
N LEU A 143 6.98 4.86 13.30
CA LEU A 143 6.35 5.55 12.18
C LEU A 143 5.97 7.01 12.54
N PRO A 144 6.09 7.94 11.59
CA PRO A 144 5.51 9.29 11.72
C PRO A 144 4.01 9.22 12.02
N SER A 145 3.49 10.22 12.75
CA SER A 145 2.10 10.24 13.25
C SER A 145 1.02 10.00 12.19
N PHE A 146 1.25 10.48 10.96
CA PHE A 146 0.35 10.35 9.82
C PHE A 146 0.42 8.98 9.13
N LYS A 147 1.49 8.21 9.34
CA LYS A 147 1.62 6.82 8.87
C LYS A 147 1.22 5.79 9.93
N GLN A 148 0.84 6.23 11.13
CA GLN A 148 0.43 5.31 12.20
C GLN A 148 -0.92 4.68 11.89
N ILE A 149 -0.99 3.36 12.04
CA ILE A 149 -2.20 2.57 11.87
C ILE A 149 -3.16 2.86 13.03
N ARG A 150 -4.33 3.42 12.73
CA ARG A 150 -5.35 3.83 13.73
C ARG A 150 -6.47 2.81 13.90
N GLY A 151 -6.77 2.06 12.85
CA GLY A 151 -7.75 0.96 12.88
C GLY A 151 -7.08 -0.37 12.57
N ILE A 152 -7.57 -1.45 13.19
CA ILE A 152 -7.15 -2.81 12.89
C ILE A 152 -8.42 -3.67 12.79
N GLU A 153 -8.58 -4.37 11.68
CA GLU A 153 -9.67 -5.31 11.43
C GLU A 153 -9.07 -6.69 11.15
N ILE A 154 -9.45 -7.68 11.96
CA ILE A 154 -8.98 -9.06 11.78
C ILE A 154 -10.01 -9.83 10.97
N ARG A 155 -9.57 -10.37 9.84
CA ARG A 155 -10.36 -11.17 8.92
C ARG A 155 -10.24 -12.65 9.25
N LYS A 156 -11.33 -13.39 9.00
CA LYS A 156 -11.36 -14.85 9.10
C LYS A 156 -11.11 -15.55 7.77
N THR A 157 -11.12 -14.81 6.67
CA THR A 157 -10.94 -15.31 5.31
C THR A 157 -9.87 -14.51 4.59
N GLU A 158 -9.13 -15.19 3.71
CA GLU A 158 -8.15 -14.58 2.80
C GLU A 158 -8.79 -13.48 1.94
N PHE A 159 -7.95 -12.62 1.39
CA PHE A 159 -8.39 -11.63 0.41
C PHE A 159 -8.58 -12.26 -0.97
N ASP A 160 -9.46 -11.67 -1.79
CA ASP A 160 -9.58 -12.05 -3.19
C ASP A 160 -8.26 -11.79 -3.93
N LYS A 161 -7.78 -12.79 -4.67
CA LYS A 161 -6.52 -12.70 -5.42
C LYS A 161 -6.73 -12.73 -6.93
N THR A 162 -5.77 -12.16 -7.66
CA THR A 162 -5.61 -12.33 -9.10
C THR A 162 -5.05 -13.72 -9.42
N THR A 163 -5.03 -14.09 -10.70
CA THR A 163 -4.34 -15.31 -11.17
C THR A 163 -2.84 -15.31 -10.83
N SER A 164 -2.25 -14.13 -10.69
CA SER A 164 -0.88 -13.91 -10.21
C SER A 164 -0.75 -13.86 -8.68
N HIS A 165 -1.78 -14.28 -7.94
CA HIS A 165 -1.82 -14.33 -6.47
C HIS A 165 -1.72 -12.97 -5.76
N LYS A 166 -1.87 -11.85 -6.48
CA LYS A 166 -1.88 -10.51 -5.89
C LYS A 166 -3.27 -10.19 -5.34
N ILE A 167 -3.33 -9.55 -4.18
CA ILE A 167 -4.59 -9.10 -3.58
C ILE A 167 -5.28 -8.09 -4.52
N LYS A 168 -6.57 -8.29 -4.77
CA LYS A 168 -7.43 -7.38 -5.55
C LYS A 168 -7.90 -6.23 -4.67
N ARG A 169 -7.03 -5.22 -4.44
CA ARG A 169 -7.32 -4.05 -3.58
C ARG A 169 -8.69 -3.39 -3.85
N HIS A 170 -9.15 -3.33 -5.09
CA HIS A 170 -10.44 -2.71 -5.45
C HIS A 170 -11.67 -3.47 -4.94
N THR A 171 -11.56 -4.75 -4.57
CA THR A 171 -12.65 -5.52 -3.95
C THR A 171 -12.67 -5.36 -2.43
N VAL A 172 -11.59 -4.82 -1.85
CA VAL A 172 -11.43 -4.66 -0.42
C VAL A 172 -12.16 -3.40 0.03
N LYS A 173 -13.11 -3.57 0.95
CA LYS A 173 -13.83 -2.49 1.63
C LYS A 173 -13.66 -2.67 3.12
N ALA A 174 -13.64 -1.56 3.87
CA ALA A 174 -13.86 -1.62 5.31
C ALA A 174 -15.23 -2.27 5.57
N GLU A 175 -15.32 -3.18 6.54
CA GLU A 175 -16.64 -3.52 7.06
C GLU A 175 -17.20 -2.28 7.76
N ASN A 176 -18.35 -1.79 7.28
CA ASN A 176 -19.08 -0.73 7.99
C ASN A 176 -19.53 -1.33 9.33
N GLN A 177 -18.86 -0.94 10.41
CA GLN A 177 -19.40 -1.11 11.78
C GLN A 177 -20.44 -0.04 12.05
#